data_AF-A0A0E0C309-F1
#
_entry.id   AF-A0A0E0C309-F1
#
_cell.length_a   1.000
_cell.length_b   1.000
_cell.length_c   1.000
_cell.angle_alpha   90.00
_cell.angle_beta   90.00
_cell.angle_gamma   90.00
#
_symmetry.space_group_name_H-M   'P 1'
#
loop_
_entity.id
_entity.type
_entity.pdbx_description
1 polymer ?
#
loop_
_entity_poly.entity_id
_entity_poly.type
_entity_poly.pdbx_seq_one_letter_code
_entity_poly.pdbx_strand_id
1 'polypeptide(L)'
;MEEYDPARPNDYEDYRKDKLKRAKEAEVRKELERRRREEEERERERELREREGRDALNISGEEAWKRRAAMSGSAAPRPPSSPPHGDGFAIGNSSSSGLGLGAGGQMTAAQRMMARMGWKEGQGLGKQEQGITAPLVAKKTDRRGGVIVDENSSKQDKKPKSVNFDGPPTRVLLLRNMANKARC
;
A
#
# COMPACT_ATOMS: atom_id res chain seq x y z
N MET A 1 55.54 9.47 22.01
CA MET A 1 56.62 8.74 21.34
C MET A 1 56.70 7.41 22.05
N GLU A 2 56.39 6.33 21.33
CA GLU A 2 56.26 5.00 21.89
C GLU A 2 57.65 4.35 21.88
N GLU A 3 58.09 3.86 23.04
CA GLU A 3 59.44 3.34 23.33
C GLU A 3 59.65 1.98 22.63
N TYR A 4 60.79 1.81 21.97
CA TYR A 4 61.12 0.63 21.16
C TYR A 4 61.46 -0.58 22.05
N ASP A 5 60.69 -1.67 21.94
CA ASP A 5 60.95 -2.95 22.61
C ASP A 5 61.70 -3.92 21.68
N PRO A 6 63.02 -4.11 21.87
CA PRO A 6 63.86 -4.94 20.98
C PRO A 6 63.59 -6.44 21.11
N ALA A 7 62.74 -6.89 22.04
CA ALA A 7 62.32 -8.29 22.16
C ALA A 7 61.21 -8.69 21.17
N ARG A 8 60.63 -7.73 20.43
CA ARG A 8 59.66 -7.97 19.35
C ARG A 8 60.35 -7.86 17.99
N PRO A 9 60.65 -8.97 17.31
CA PRO A 9 61.25 -8.91 15.98
C PRO A 9 60.27 -8.29 14.97
N ASN A 10 60.58 -7.06 14.56
CA ASN A 10 60.00 -6.28 13.45
C ASN A 10 58.62 -5.59 13.69
N ASP A 11 58.67 -4.38 14.27
CA ASP A 11 57.54 -3.47 14.53
C ASP A 11 56.98 -2.76 13.26
N TYR A 12 57.55 -3.03 12.08
CA TYR A 12 57.16 -2.37 10.82
C TYR A 12 55.76 -2.77 10.33
N GLU A 13 55.32 -3.99 10.61
CA GLU A 13 54.00 -4.50 10.19
C GLU A 13 52.86 -3.83 10.95
N ASP A 14 53.05 -3.48 12.21
CA ASP A 14 52.02 -2.84 13.02
C ASP A 14 51.86 -1.35 12.66
N TYR A 15 52.95 -0.65 12.36
CA TYR A 15 52.89 0.70 11.78
C TYR A 15 52.15 0.72 10.43
N ARG A 16 52.41 -0.25 9.55
CA ARG A 16 51.70 -0.37 8.26
C ARG A 16 50.20 -0.66 8.45
N LYS A 17 49.84 -1.52 9.41
CA LYS A 17 48.45 -1.83 9.73
C LYS A 17 47.72 -0.63 10.32
N ASP A 18 48.34 0.11 11.24
CA ASP A 18 47.74 1.31 11.84
C ASP A 18 47.49 2.38 10.77
N LYS A 19 48.48 2.63 9.91
CA LYS A 19 48.36 3.58 8.81
C LYS A 19 47.26 3.19 7.81
N LEU A 20 47.11 1.90 7.52
CA LEU A 20 46.04 1.38 6.66
C LEU A 20 44.66 1.47 7.35
N LYS A 21 44.58 1.16 8.64
CA LYS A 21 43.34 1.23 9.43
C LYS A 21 42.84 2.66 9.52
N ARG A 22 43.72 3.61 9.83
CA ARG A 22 43.40 5.03 9.91
C ARG A 22 42.98 5.62 8.55
N ALA A 23 43.57 5.13 7.45
CA ALA A 23 43.14 5.51 6.11
C ALA A 23 41.73 4.99 5.78
N LYS A 24 41.43 3.72 6.09
CA LYS A 24 40.10 3.12 5.90
C LYS A 24 39.03 3.77 6.78
N GLU A 25 39.34 4.05 8.04
CA GLU A 25 38.42 4.73 8.96
C GLU A 25 38.13 6.16 8.49
N ALA A 26 39.12 6.88 7.95
CA ALA A 26 38.89 8.19 7.35
C ALA A 26 38.01 8.12 6.09
N GLU A 27 38.14 7.07 5.28
CA GLU A 27 37.31 6.83 4.11
C GLU A 27 35.86 6.51 4.51
N VAL A 28 35.66 5.59 5.47
CA VAL A 28 34.34 5.26 6.00
C VAL A 28 33.67 6.46 6.66
N ARG A 29 34.44 7.29 7.39
CA ARG A 29 33.92 8.52 8.00
C ARG A 29 33.45 9.53 6.95
N LYS A 30 34.21 9.69 5.85
CA LYS A 30 33.82 10.56 4.73
C LYS A 30 32.59 10.02 3.98
N GLU A 31 32.50 8.71 3.77
CA GLU A 31 31.34 8.06 3.15
C GLU A 31 30.08 8.26 4.01
N LEU A 32 30.21 8.09 5.33
CA LEU A 32 29.10 8.30 6.26
C LEU A 32 28.65 9.76 6.30
N GLU A 33 29.59 10.71 6.26
CA GLU A 33 29.30 12.14 6.19
C GLU A 33 28.63 12.51 4.86
N ARG A 34 29.08 11.93 3.74
CA ARG A 34 28.43 12.09 2.42
C ARG A 34 27.00 11.57 2.45
N ARG A 35 26.79 10.36 3.02
CA ARG A 35 25.46 9.76 3.14
C ARG A 35 24.53 10.58 4.03
N ARG A 36 25.04 11.08 5.17
CA ARG A 36 24.29 11.97 6.07
C ARG A 36 23.91 13.27 5.35
N ARG A 37 24.83 13.87 4.59
CA ARG A 37 24.57 15.10 3.83
C ARG A 37 23.53 14.89 2.73
N GLU A 38 23.62 13.77 2.00
CA GLU A 38 22.66 13.39 0.96
C GLU A 38 21.26 13.12 1.57
N GLU A 39 21.21 12.48 2.74
CA GLU A 39 19.96 12.26 3.48
C GLU A 39 19.34 13.57 3.97
N GLU A 40 20.16 14.46 4.54
CA GLU A 40 19.73 15.79 5.00
C GLU A 40 19.31 16.70 3.83
N GLU A 41 19.92 16.56 2.65
CA GLU A 41 19.53 17.25 1.42
C GLU A 41 18.20 16.71 0.87
N ARG A 42 18.01 15.39 0.85
CA ARG A 42 16.73 14.76 0.46
C ARG A 42 15.61 15.10 1.43
N GLU A 43 15.91 15.23 2.71
CA GLU A 43 14.96 15.69 3.72
C GLU A 43 14.59 17.15 3.48
N ARG A 44 15.56 18.04 3.27
CA ARG A 44 15.32 19.44 2.89
C ARG A 44 14.52 19.58 1.59
N GLU A 45 14.79 18.75 0.59
CA GLU A 45 14.04 18.75 -0.67
C GLU A 45 12.58 18.33 -0.44
N ARG A 46 12.33 17.31 0.39
CA ARG A 46 10.97 16.91 0.79
C ARG A 46 10.26 18.01 1.55
N GLU A 47 10.94 18.64 2.50
CA GLU A 47 10.40 19.75 3.28
C GLU A 47 10.08 20.96 2.40
N LEU A 48 10.95 21.28 1.43
CA LEU A 48 10.72 22.33 0.44
C LEU A 48 9.50 22.01 -0.42
N ARG A 49 9.37 20.79 -0.95
CA ARG A 49 8.19 20.37 -1.72
C ARG A 49 6.92 20.39 -0.88
N GLU A 50 7.00 20.02 0.40
CA GLU A 50 5.85 20.08 1.31
C GLU A 50 5.46 21.53 1.61
N ARG A 51 6.44 22.41 1.82
CA ARG A 51 6.22 23.85 2.00
C ARG A 51 5.67 24.50 0.72
N GLU A 52 6.21 24.20 -0.45
CA GLU A 52 5.67 24.63 -1.73
C GLU A 52 4.25 24.09 -1.96
N GLY A 53 3.98 22.85 -1.56
CA GLY A 53 2.64 22.29 -1.57
C GLY A 53 1.68 23.03 -0.64
N ARG A 54 2.13 23.39 0.56
CA ARG A 54 1.37 24.22 1.52
C ARG A 54 1.15 25.65 0.99
N ASP A 55 2.16 26.27 0.40
CA ASP A 55 2.07 27.61 -0.18
C ASP A 55 1.20 27.62 -1.46
N ALA A 56 1.21 26.55 -2.24
CA ALA A 56 0.29 26.34 -3.36
C ALA A 56 -1.17 26.11 -2.91
N LEU A 57 -1.39 25.69 -1.66
CA LEU A 57 -2.73 25.64 -1.06
C LEU A 57 -3.18 27.01 -0.53
N ASN A 58 -2.24 27.94 -0.29
CA ASN A 58 -2.49 29.32 0.15
C ASN A 58 -2.60 30.31 -1.03
N ILE A 59 -3.07 29.85 -2.19
CA ILE A 59 -3.28 30.74 -3.35
C ILE A 59 -4.43 31.70 -3.04
N SER A 60 -4.12 33.01 -3.08
CA SER A 60 -5.12 34.08 -3.01
C SER A 60 -6.17 33.91 -4.11
N GLY A 61 -7.44 34.19 -3.81
CA GLY A 61 -8.57 33.95 -4.71
C GLY A 61 -8.41 34.56 -6.11
N GLU A 62 -7.69 35.67 -6.22
CA GLU A 62 -7.39 36.34 -7.49
C GLU A 62 -6.36 35.58 -8.36
N GLU A 63 -5.35 34.97 -7.73
CA GLU A 63 -4.30 34.19 -8.42
C GLU A 63 -4.83 32.80 -8.84
N ALA A 64 -5.69 32.17 -8.04
CA ALA A 64 -6.38 30.93 -8.40
C ALA A 64 -7.28 31.12 -9.63
N TRP A 65 -7.98 32.26 -9.72
CA TRP A 65 -8.80 32.62 -10.89
C TRP A 65 -7.95 32.83 -12.13
N LYS A 66 -6.82 33.56 -12.03
CA LYS A 66 -5.93 33.80 -13.16
C LYS A 66 -5.29 32.51 -13.67
N ARG A 67 -4.87 31.60 -12.77
CA ARG A 67 -4.38 30.25 -13.13
C ARG A 67 -5.46 29.40 -13.79
N ARG A 68 -6.71 29.47 -13.31
CA ARG A 68 -7.86 28.79 -13.91
C ARG A 68 -8.18 29.33 -15.31
N ALA A 69 -8.15 30.65 -15.49
CA ALA A 69 -8.37 31.29 -16.78
C ALA A 69 -7.26 30.97 -17.80
N ALA A 70 -6.00 30.90 -17.34
CA ALA A 70 -4.86 30.49 -18.18
C ALA A 70 -4.91 29.01 -18.58
N MET A 71 -5.52 28.15 -17.76
CA MET A 71 -5.72 26.72 -18.05
C MET A 71 -7.05 26.43 -18.80
N SER A 72 -8.05 27.32 -18.73
CA SER A 72 -9.32 27.18 -19.45
C SER A 72 -9.32 28.00 -20.73
N GLY A 73 -8.64 27.49 -21.75
CA GLY A 73 -9.06 27.79 -23.11
C GLY A 73 -10.47 27.22 -23.33
N SER A 74 -11.49 28.07 -23.27
CA SER A 74 -12.94 27.81 -23.40
C SER A 74 -13.71 27.49 -22.11
N ALA A 75 -14.46 28.47 -21.59
CA ALA A 75 -15.85 28.37 -21.12
C ALA A 75 -16.26 29.64 -20.35
N ALA A 76 -17.33 30.28 -20.83
CA ALA A 76 -17.91 31.51 -20.29
C ALA A 76 -18.43 31.37 -18.83
N PRO A 77 -18.57 32.48 -18.07
CA PRO A 77 -19.00 32.44 -16.68
C PRO A 77 -20.53 32.24 -16.58
N ARG A 78 -20.99 31.32 -15.74
CA ARG A 78 -22.40 31.20 -15.33
C ARG A 78 -22.59 31.90 -13.98
N PRO A 79 -23.68 32.68 -13.76
CA PRO A 79 -23.84 33.49 -12.56
C PRO A 79 -24.33 32.67 -11.34
N PRO A 80 -24.12 33.16 -10.11
CA PRO A 80 -24.47 32.45 -8.87
C PRO A 80 -25.91 32.74 -8.44
N SER A 81 -26.71 31.71 -8.18
CA SER A 81 -27.97 31.82 -7.42
C SER A 81 -27.90 30.97 -6.17
N SER A 82 -28.17 31.62 -5.03
CA SER A 82 -27.97 31.17 -3.65
C SER A 82 -29.06 30.18 -3.15
N PRO A 83 -29.03 29.68 -1.88
CA PRO A 83 -29.14 28.26 -1.55
C PRO A 83 -30.50 27.83 -0.94
N PRO A 84 -30.90 26.56 -1.02
CA PRO A 84 -31.87 25.99 -0.10
C PRO A 84 -31.24 24.90 0.80
N HIS A 85 -31.59 25.02 2.07
CA HIS A 85 -31.38 24.08 3.18
C HIS A 85 -31.48 22.59 2.76
N GLY A 86 -30.51 21.77 3.17
CA GLY A 86 -30.58 20.33 2.95
C GLY A 86 -29.31 19.62 3.41
N ASP A 87 -29.50 18.61 4.25
CA ASP A 87 -28.49 17.71 4.77
C ASP A 87 -27.55 17.14 3.68
N GLY A 88 -26.31 16.86 4.06
CA GLY A 88 -25.57 15.80 3.40
C GLY A 88 -24.12 16.11 3.08
N PHE A 89 -23.23 15.54 3.89
CA PHE A 89 -21.93 15.08 3.41
C PHE A 89 -22.20 13.97 2.36
N ALA A 90 -22.52 14.37 1.14
CA ALA A 90 -22.78 13.47 0.03
C ALA A 90 -21.45 12.93 -0.49
N ILE A 91 -20.98 11.84 0.11
CA ILE A 91 -20.07 10.90 -0.56
C ILE A 91 -20.89 10.30 -1.71
N GLY A 92 -20.86 11.00 -2.83
CA GLY A 92 -21.44 10.57 -4.09
C GLY A 92 -20.77 9.27 -4.52
N ASN A 93 -21.52 8.18 -4.40
CA ASN A 93 -21.25 6.91 -5.06
C ASN A 93 -20.91 7.14 -6.53
N SER A 94 -19.64 6.98 -6.89
CA SER A 94 -19.24 6.54 -8.22
C SER A 94 -17.84 5.95 -8.13
N SER A 95 -17.72 4.71 -8.61
CA SER A 95 -16.58 4.15 -9.32
C SER A 95 -15.28 4.96 -9.29
N SER A 96 -14.20 4.28 -8.92
CA SER A 96 -12.76 4.57 -9.01
C SER A 96 -12.21 5.41 -10.21
N SER A 97 -12.86 6.50 -10.59
CA SER A 97 -12.48 7.37 -11.72
C SER A 97 -11.65 8.56 -11.25
N GLY A 98 -11.00 8.44 -10.09
CA GLY A 98 -10.29 9.51 -9.40
C GLY A 98 -8.77 9.49 -9.57
N LEU A 99 -8.23 8.85 -10.62
CA LEU A 99 -6.82 8.94 -11.00
C LEU A 99 -6.69 8.78 -12.52
N GLY A 100 -6.77 9.90 -13.24
CA GLY A 100 -6.24 10.06 -14.61
C GLY A 100 -6.50 8.90 -15.58
N LEU A 101 -7.74 8.70 -16.00
CA LEU A 101 -8.05 7.97 -17.25
C LEU A 101 -7.66 8.86 -18.44
N GLY A 102 -6.35 8.92 -18.69
CA GLY A 102 -5.81 9.29 -19.99
C GLY A 102 -5.92 8.09 -20.92
N ALA A 103 -6.68 8.26 -22.01
CA ALA A 103 -6.82 7.31 -23.09
C ALA A 103 -5.46 7.00 -23.77
N GLY A 104 -4.74 6.02 -23.25
CA GLY A 104 -3.53 5.49 -23.87
C GLY A 104 -3.12 4.22 -23.16
N GLY A 105 -2.97 3.11 -23.90
CA GLY A 105 -2.67 1.75 -23.41
C GLY A 105 -1.31 1.59 -22.72
N GLN A 106 -1.00 2.47 -21.78
CA GLN A 106 0.18 2.45 -20.95
C GLN A 106 -0.21 1.86 -19.59
N MET A 107 0.44 0.75 -19.22
CA MET A 107 0.28 0.11 -17.92
C MET A 107 0.40 1.13 -16.77
N THR A 108 -0.48 1.04 -15.78
CA THR A 108 -0.43 1.90 -14.59
C THR A 108 0.93 1.77 -13.88
N ALA A 109 1.34 2.79 -13.12
CA ALA A 109 2.63 2.73 -12.42
C ALA A 109 2.76 1.49 -11.51
N ALA A 110 1.67 1.12 -10.83
CA ALA A 110 1.61 -0.10 -10.03
C ALA A 110 1.71 -1.36 -10.88
N GLN A 111 0.98 -1.43 -12.00
CA GLN A 111 1.04 -2.57 -12.93
C GLN A 111 2.45 -2.77 -13.49
N ARG A 112 3.18 -1.69 -13.78
CA ARG A 112 4.59 -1.76 -14.20
C ARG A 112 5.51 -2.34 -13.12
N MET A 113 5.29 -1.99 -11.85
CA MET A 113 6.06 -2.57 -10.74
C MET A 113 5.72 -4.05 -10.52
N MET A 114 4.45 -4.43 -10.62
CA MET A 114 4.00 -5.83 -10.49
C MET A 114 4.56 -6.71 -11.63
N ALA A 115 4.52 -6.23 -12.87
CA ALA A 115 5.07 -6.93 -14.02
C ALA A 115 6.58 -7.15 -13.91
N ARG A 116 7.32 -6.17 -13.38
CA ARG A 116 8.75 -6.31 -13.08
C ARG A 116 9.03 -7.40 -12.05
N MET A 117 8.09 -7.66 -11.14
CA MET A 117 8.18 -8.73 -10.13
C MET A 117 7.57 -10.06 -10.60
N GLY A 118 7.28 -10.21 -11.90
CA GLY A 118 6.83 -11.46 -12.50
C GLY A 118 5.31 -11.67 -12.53
N TRP A 119 4.51 -10.68 -12.12
CA TRP A 119 3.07 -10.74 -12.27
C TRP A 119 2.64 -10.48 -13.73
N LYS A 120 1.63 -11.18 -14.23
CA LYS A 120 1.06 -10.96 -15.56
C LYS A 120 -0.42 -10.57 -15.46
N GLU A 121 -0.86 -9.77 -16.42
CA GLU A 121 -2.27 -9.39 -16.51
C GLU A 121 -3.16 -10.64 -16.64
N GLY A 122 -4.17 -10.74 -15.77
CA GLY A 122 -5.09 -11.89 -15.70
C GLY A 122 -4.60 -13.06 -14.84
N GLN A 123 -3.37 -13.04 -14.33
CA GLN A 123 -2.82 -14.11 -13.49
C GLN A 123 -3.04 -13.83 -12.01
N GLY A 124 -3.47 -14.85 -11.26
CA GLY A 124 -3.58 -14.79 -9.80
C GLY A 124 -2.19 -14.68 -9.16
N LEU A 125 -2.11 -14.07 -7.98
CA LEU A 125 -0.85 -14.00 -7.24
C LEU A 125 -0.48 -15.36 -6.62
N GLY A 126 0.81 -15.64 -6.48
CA GLY A 126 1.33 -16.85 -5.83
C GLY A 126 1.97 -17.86 -6.79
N LYS A 127 2.67 -18.86 -6.25
CA LYS A 127 3.47 -19.84 -7.01
C LYS A 127 2.64 -20.65 -8.02
N GLN A 128 1.38 -20.93 -7.70
CA GLN A 128 0.45 -21.68 -8.54
C GLN A 128 -0.72 -20.81 -8.99
N GLU A 129 -0.56 -19.48 -8.95
CA GLU A 129 -1.61 -18.53 -9.36
C GLU A 129 -2.90 -18.66 -8.53
N GLN A 130 -2.78 -19.20 -7.32
CA GLN A 130 -3.91 -19.53 -6.46
C GLN A 130 -4.60 -18.32 -5.83
N GLY A 131 -3.98 -17.14 -5.93
CA GLY A 131 -4.49 -15.88 -5.40
C GLY A 131 -5.65 -15.34 -6.22
N ILE A 132 -6.47 -14.50 -5.58
CA ILE A 132 -7.58 -13.82 -6.24
C ILE A 132 -7.08 -12.90 -7.37
N THR A 133 -7.75 -12.93 -8.51
CA THR A 133 -7.44 -12.08 -9.67
C THR A 133 -8.19 -10.75 -9.64
N ALA A 134 -9.36 -10.72 -8.98
CA ALA A 134 -10.19 -9.54 -8.82
C ALA A 134 -10.35 -9.20 -7.32
N PRO A 135 -10.44 -7.91 -6.97
CA PRO A 135 -10.63 -7.48 -5.59
C PRO A 135 -12.02 -7.83 -5.05
N LEU A 136 -12.10 -8.04 -3.73
CA LEU A 136 -13.38 -8.17 -3.04
C LEU A 136 -14.02 -6.79 -2.86
N VAL A 137 -15.33 -6.72 -3.07
CA VAL A 137 -16.07 -5.45 -2.99
C VAL A 137 -16.88 -5.42 -1.70
N ALA A 138 -16.74 -4.36 -0.93
CA ALA A 138 -17.57 -4.14 0.26
C ALA A 138 -18.95 -3.60 -0.16
N LYS A 139 -20.00 -4.41 0.01
CA LYS A 139 -21.38 -3.98 -0.19
C LYS A 139 -21.89 -3.37 1.11
N LYS A 140 -22.20 -2.07 1.09
CA LYS A 140 -22.80 -1.38 2.24
C LYS A 140 -24.22 -1.92 2.45
N THR A 141 -24.47 -2.53 3.60
CA THR A 141 -25.76 -3.16 3.94
C THR A 141 -26.53 -2.34 4.95
N ASP A 142 -25.84 -1.65 5.87
CA ASP A 142 -26.46 -0.83 6.90
C ASP A 142 -25.71 0.51 7.06
N ARG A 143 -26.29 1.46 7.81
CA ARG A 143 -25.71 2.79 8.06
C ARG A 143 -24.33 2.71 8.72
N ARG A 144 -24.08 1.69 9.55
CA ARG A 144 -22.80 1.46 10.26
C ARG A 144 -22.05 0.20 9.83
N GLY A 145 -22.54 -0.54 8.83
CA GLY A 145 -21.99 -1.84 8.48
C GLY A 145 -22.08 -2.19 7.00
N GLY A 146 -21.25 -3.14 6.59
CA GLY A 146 -21.25 -3.69 5.24
C GLY A 146 -20.78 -5.14 5.24
N VAL A 147 -21.15 -5.86 4.19
CA VAL A 147 -20.72 -7.24 3.95
C VAL A 147 -19.73 -7.23 2.80
N ILE A 148 -18.59 -7.88 2.97
CA ILE A 148 -17.59 -8.05 1.90
C ILE A 148 -18.07 -9.18 1.00
N VAL A 149 -18.30 -8.87 -0.28
CA VAL A 149 -18.82 -9.82 -1.27
C VAL A 149 -17.79 -9.97 -2.38
N ASP A 150 -17.60 -11.21 -2.82
CA ASP A 150 -16.88 -11.50 -4.05
C ASP A 150 -17.88 -11.45 -5.22
N GLU A 151 -17.78 -10.41 -6.05
CA GLU A 151 -18.67 -10.22 -7.20
C GLU A 151 -18.54 -11.36 -8.23
N ASN A 152 -17.38 -12.00 -8.33
CA ASN A 152 -17.14 -13.09 -9.28
C ASN A 152 -17.67 -14.44 -8.77
N SER A 153 -17.80 -14.62 -7.46
CA SER A 153 -18.36 -15.85 -6.87
C SER A 153 -19.90 -15.94 -6.97
N SER A 154 -20.58 -14.79 -7.09
CA SER A 154 -22.04 -14.68 -7.08
C SER A 154 -22.75 -15.35 -8.27
N LYS A 155 -22.00 -15.74 -9.31
CA LYS A 155 -22.51 -16.46 -10.49
C LYS A 155 -22.26 -17.97 -10.45
N GLN A 156 -21.54 -18.46 -9.44
CA GLN A 156 -21.34 -19.90 -9.26
C GLN A 156 -22.19 -20.34 -8.08
N ASP A 157 -23.44 -20.71 -8.36
CA ASP A 157 -24.26 -21.53 -7.48
C ASP A 157 -23.48 -22.80 -7.15
N LYS A 158 -22.70 -22.77 -6.06
CA LYS A 158 -22.10 -23.96 -5.48
C LYS A 158 -23.23 -24.74 -4.84
N LYS A 159 -23.91 -25.54 -5.67
CA LYS A 159 -24.78 -26.63 -5.25
C LYS A 159 -24.03 -27.37 -4.14
N PRO A 160 -24.56 -27.44 -2.91
CA PRO A 160 -23.89 -28.18 -1.86
C PRO A 160 -23.67 -29.60 -2.38
N LYS A 161 -22.42 -30.08 -2.35
CA LYS A 161 -22.09 -31.47 -2.70
C LYS A 161 -22.83 -32.36 -1.71
N SER A 162 -24.01 -32.83 -2.11
CA SER A 162 -24.73 -33.89 -1.43
C SER A 162 -23.82 -35.11 -1.43
N VAL A 163 -23.46 -35.58 -0.24
CA VAL A 163 -22.77 -36.86 -0.11
C VAL A 163 -23.82 -37.92 -0.38
N ASN A 164 -23.72 -38.61 -1.52
CA ASN A 164 -24.53 -39.79 -1.81
C ASN A 164 -24.02 -40.91 -0.90
N PHE A 165 -24.86 -41.35 0.03
CA PHE A 165 -24.57 -42.51 0.86
C PHE A 165 -25.00 -43.76 0.08
N ASP A 166 -24.10 -44.29 -0.75
CA ASP A 166 -24.30 -45.56 -1.49
C ASP A 166 -24.07 -46.78 -0.60
N GLY A 167 -24.83 -46.87 0.50
CA GLY A 167 -24.78 -47.99 1.42
C GLY A 167 -26.12 -48.19 2.14
N PRO A 168 -26.45 -49.41 2.58
CA PRO A 168 -27.64 -49.64 3.36
C PRO A 168 -27.59 -48.77 4.64
N PRO A 169 -28.61 -47.95 4.92
CA PRO A 169 -28.58 -47.03 6.05
C PRO A 169 -28.41 -47.82 7.35
N THR A 170 -27.46 -47.41 8.19
CA THR A 170 -27.26 -48.02 9.50
C THR A 170 -28.39 -47.58 10.45
N ARG A 171 -28.89 -48.52 11.25
CA ARG A 171 -29.99 -48.26 12.19
C ARG A 171 -29.46 -47.46 13.39
N VAL A 172 -29.78 -46.17 13.44
CA VAL A 172 -29.49 -45.31 14.59
C VAL A 172 -30.57 -45.52 15.65
N LEU A 173 -30.17 -45.90 16.88
CA LEU A 173 -31.08 -46.01 18.02
C LEU A 173 -30.99 -44.73 18.86
N LEU A 174 -32.09 -43.97 18.91
CA LEU A 174 -32.21 -42.79 19.75
C LEU A 174 -32.79 -43.17 21.12
N LEU A 175 -31.94 -43.24 22.15
CA LEU A 175 -32.37 -43.47 23.53
C LEU A 175 -32.91 -42.17 24.13
N ARG A 176 -34.21 -42.12 24.45
CA ARG A 176 -34.86 -40.89 24.94
C ARG A 176 -35.05 -40.81 26.45
N ASN A 177 -34.78 -41.87 27.20
CA ASN A 177 -35.05 -41.93 28.64
C ASN A 177 -33.86 -42.51 29.43
N MET A 178 -32.70 -41.85 29.35
CA MET A 178 -31.55 -42.15 30.20
C MET A 178 -31.79 -41.56 31.60
N ALA A 179 -32.52 -42.29 32.46
CA ALA A 179 -32.64 -41.91 33.87
C ALA A 179 -31.32 -42.21 34.59
N ASN A 180 -30.48 -41.18 34.78
CA ASN A 180 -29.37 -41.25 35.73
C ASN A 180 -29.96 -41.30 37.14
N LYS A 181 -30.09 -42.51 37.69
CA LYS A 181 -30.44 -42.71 39.10
C LYS A 181 -29.22 -42.30 39.93
N ALA A 182 -29.10 -41.01 40.22
CA ALA A 182 -28.19 -40.53 41.25
C ALA A 182 -28.61 -41.19 42.57
N ARG A 183 -27.79 -42.10 43.09
CA ARG A 183 -27.93 -42.59 44.46
C ARG A 183 -27.52 -41.44 45.38
N CYS A 184 -28.44 -41.07 46.26
CA CYS A 184 -28.18 -40.20 47.41
C CYS A 184 -27.20 -40.86 48.38
#